data_AF-A0A0Q8QKQ2-F1
#
_entry.id   AF-A0A0Q8QKQ2-F1
#
_cell.length_a   1.000
_cell.length_b   1.000
_cell.length_c   1.000
_cell.angle_alpha   90.00
_cell.angle_beta   90.00
_cell.angle_gamma   90.00
#
_symmetry.space_group_name_H-M   'P 1'
#
loop_
_entity.id
_entity.type
_entity.pdbx_description
1 polymer ?
#
loop_
_entity_poly.entity_id
_entity_poly.type
_entity_poly.pdbx_seq_one_letter_code
_entity_poly.pdbx_strand_id
1 'polypeptide(L)'
;MEAIGGGDHSQAVDAIGRAWLAGLLAHPARSAEALRDAGRILFKLYWAHYAELAPSGGLYREMAGRGVVRSITASDIERAANLEAALNRRLAILDDCGRDVRKAVESLCIDHHFEFGPLWLDRLIQARRQKAAPDAEALRRIEAAVLGLAALT
;
A
#
# COMPACT_ATOMS: atom_id res chain seq x y z
N MET A 1 -21.89 -8.26 21.09
CA MET A 1 -21.02 -7.29 20.42
C MET A 1 -19.88 -8.11 19.81
N GLU A 2 -20.08 -8.68 18.61
CA GLU A 2 -19.05 -9.48 17.94
C GLU A 2 -17.94 -8.54 17.48
N ALA A 3 -16.73 -8.75 17.99
CA ALA A 3 -15.55 -8.01 17.57
C ALA A 3 -15.33 -8.24 16.07
N ILE A 4 -15.22 -7.15 15.32
CA ILE A 4 -14.75 -7.22 13.94
C ILE A 4 -13.30 -7.72 13.98
N GLY A 5 -13.10 -8.96 13.52
CA GLY A 5 -11.80 -9.60 13.38
C GLY A 5 -11.18 -10.00 14.71
N GLY A 6 -11.12 -11.31 14.98
CA GLY A 6 -10.29 -11.87 16.06
C GLY A 6 -8.78 -11.77 15.80
N GLY A 7 -8.35 -10.84 14.95
CA GLY A 7 -6.96 -10.62 14.58
C GLY A 7 -6.23 -9.69 15.54
N ASP A 8 -4.90 -9.76 15.53
CA ASP A 8 -4.06 -8.88 16.32
C ASP A 8 -4.25 -7.42 15.90
N HIS A 9 -4.80 -6.61 16.80
CA HIS A 9 -5.10 -5.20 16.57
C HIS A 9 -3.82 -4.36 16.36
N SER A 10 -2.64 -4.86 16.76
CA SER A 10 -1.34 -4.25 16.45
C SER A 10 -1.09 -4.10 14.95
N GLN A 11 -1.83 -4.85 14.11
CA GLN A 11 -1.68 -4.82 12.66
C GLN A 11 -2.42 -3.65 12.00
N ALA A 12 -3.29 -2.92 12.70
CA ALA A 12 -4.10 -1.83 12.15
C ALA A 12 -3.37 -0.46 12.12
N VAL A 13 -2.05 -0.47 11.92
CA VAL A 13 -1.20 0.75 11.82
C VAL A 13 -1.27 1.43 10.46
N ASP A 14 -1.91 0.77 9.49
CA ASP A 14 -2.02 1.23 8.12
C ASP A 14 -3.37 0.82 7.52
N ALA A 15 -3.73 1.42 6.38
CA ALA A 15 -5.00 1.19 5.70
C ALA A 15 -5.21 -0.28 5.31
N ILE A 16 -4.17 -0.97 4.83
CA ILE A 16 -4.28 -2.39 4.43
C ILE A 16 -4.44 -3.31 5.63
N GLY A 17 -3.81 -3.00 6.76
CA GLY A 17 -3.92 -3.68 8.04
C GLY A 17 -5.30 -3.48 8.67
N ARG A 18 -5.89 -2.29 8.54
CA ARG A 18 -7.29 -2.04 8.91
C ARG A 18 -8.27 -2.81 8.03
N ALA A 19 -8.03 -2.89 6.72
CA ALA A 19 -8.83 -3.71 5.81
C ALA A 19 -8.74 -5.20 6.19
N TRP A 20 -7.54 -5.69 6.52
CA TRP A 20 -7.32 -7.05 7.02
C TRP A 20 -8.09 -7.32 8.33
N LEU A 21 -7.93 -6.45 9.34
CA LEU A 21 -8.63 -6.59 10.62
C LEU A 21 -10.16 -6.53 10.44
N ALA A 22 -10.63 -5.74 9.48
CA ALA A 22 -12.05 -5.64 9.12
C ALA A 22 -12.59 -6.87 8.35
N GLY A 23 -11.74 -7.85 8.03
CA GLY A 23 -12.09 -9.02 7.22
C GLY A 23 -12.46 -8.67 5.78
N LEU A 24 -11.92 -7.57 5.24
CA LEU A 24 -12.23 -7.07 3.90
C LEU A 24 -11.32 -7.67 2.81
N LEU A 25 -10.22 -8.33 3.19
CA LEU A 25 -9.27 -8.95 2.27
C LEU A 25 -9.60 -10.44 2.03
N ALA A 26 -10.76 -10.72 1.44
CA ALA A 26 -11.20 -12.09 1.16
C ALA A 26 -10.96 -12.48 -0.30
N HIS A 27 -10.24 -13.59 -0.52
CA HIS A 27 -9.95 -14.11 -1.86
C HIS A 27 -9.96 -15.64 -1.87
N PRO A 28 -10.45 -16.32 -2.93
CA PRO A 28 -10.60 -17.78 -2.95
C PRO A 28 -9.26 -18.56 -2.92
N ALA A 29 -8.17 -17.97 -3.42
CA ALA A 29 -6.90 -18.66 -3.60
C ALA A 29 -5.71 -18.04 -2.83
N ARG A 30 -5.95 -16.97 -2.07
CA ARG A 30 -4.90 -16.20 -1.38
C ARG A 30 -5.37 -15.88 0.03
N SER A 31 -4.49 -16.04 1.02
CA SER A 31 -4.81 -15.68 2.39
C SER A 31 -4.88 -14.16 2.57
N ALA A 32 -5.68 -13.70 3.52
CA ALA A 32 -5.80 -12.29 3.84
C ALA A 32 -4.45 -11.70 4.29
N GLU A 33 -3.61 -12.49 4.96
CA GLU A 33 -2.25 -12.13 5.37
C GLU A 33 -1.34 -11.89 4.16
N ALA A 34 -1.40 -12.78 3.16
CA ALA A 34 -0.59 -12.65 1.95
C ALA A 34 -0.96 -11.37 1.17
N LEU A 35 -2.26 -11.07 1.06
CA LEU A 35 -2.74 -9.83 0.42
C LEU A 35 -2.27 -8.59 1.17
N ARG A 36 -2.37 -8.60 2.52
CA ARG A 36 -1.89 -7.51 3.37
C ARG A 36 -0.40 -7.28 3.19
N ASP A 37 0.39 -8.35 3.22
CA ASP A 37 1.83 -8.28 3.14
C ASP A 37 2.29 -7.85 1.74
N ALA A 38 1.60 -8.26 0.67
CA ALA A 38 1.83 -7.76 -0.68
C ALA A 38 1.60 -6.24 -0.80
N GLY A 39 0.54 -5.72 -0.18
CA GLY A 39 0.26 -4.28 -0.11
C GLY A 39 1.35 -3.52 0.64
N ARG A 40 1.83 -4.05 1.78
CA ARG A 40 2.94 -3.46 2.56
C ARG A 40 4.27 -3.50 1.81
N ILE A 41 4.54 -4.56 1.05
CA ILE A 41 5.73 -4.63 0.19
C ILE A 41 5.65 -3.56 -0.91
N LEU A 42 4.48 -3.38 -1.52
CA LEU A 42 4.28 -2.32 -2.52
C LEU A 42 4.51 -0.93 -1.92
N PHE A 43 3.93 -0.64 -0.75
CA PHE A 43 4.18 0.61 -0.02
C PHE A 43 5.67 0.83 0.22
N LYS A 44 6.37 -0.18 0.75
CA LYS A 44 7.81 -0.11 1.03
C LYS A 44 8.62 0.18 -0.22
N LEU A 45 8.33 -0.49 -1.34
CA LEU A 45 9.04 -0.27 -2.61
C LEU A 45 8.77 1.13 -3.17
N TYR A 46 7.51 1.58 -3.13
CA TYR A 46 7.13 2.91 -3.60
C TYR A 46 7.84 4.00 -2.80
N TRP A 47 7.74 3.96 -1.47
CA TRP A 47 8.35 4.98 -0.63
C TRP A 47 9.85 4.84 -0.50
N ALA A 48 10.45 3.65 -0.64
CA ALA A 48 11.91 3.54 -0.72
C ALA A 48 12.46 4.25 -1.97
N HIS A 49 11.76 4.13 -3.10
CA HIS A 49 12.14 4.83 -4.33
C HIS A 49 11.85 6.34 -4.26
N TYR A 50 10.65 6.72 -3.79
CA TYR A 50 10.23 8.13 -3.76
C TYR A 50 10.75 8.91 -2.55
N ALA A 51 11.14 8.30 -1.42
CA ALA A 51 11.78 9.01 -0.32
C ALA A 51 13.19 9.49 -0.68
N GLU A 52 13.89 8.76 -1.56
CA GLU A 52 15.16 9.21 -2.14
C GLU A 52 14.94 10.40 -3.12
N LEU A 53 13.77 10.48 -3.75
CA LEU A 53 13.36 11.57 -4.65
C LEU A 53 12.59 12.70 -3.93
N ALA A 54 12.20 12.52 -2.67
CA ALA A 54 11.38 13.45 -1.92
C ALA A 54 12.18 14.73 -1.66
N PRO A 55 11.71 15.90 -2.12
CA PRO A 55 12.49 17.12 -2.13
C PRO A 55 12.49 17.77 -0.74
N SER A 56 13.26 17.21 0.19
CA SER A 56 14.08 18.05 1.07
C SER A 56 15.39 18.43 0.36
N GLY A 57 15.31 18.67 -0.96
CA GLY A 57 16.44 18.88 -1.87
C GLY A 57 17.30 20.11 -1.57
N GLY A 58 16.84 21.00 -0.67
CA GLY A 58 17.70 22.03 -0.06
C GLY A 58 18.64 21.46 1.01
N LEU A 59 18.11 20.62 1.90
CA LEU A 59 18.86 20.03 3.01
C LEU A 59 19.86 18.98 2.52
N TYR A 60 19.48 18.09 1.59
CA TYR A 60 20.41 17.11 1.03
C TYR A 60 21.56 17.79 0.29
N ARG A 61 21.27 18.81 -0.54
CA ARG A 61 22.29 19.60 -1.24
C ARG A 61 23.22 20.33 -0.27
N GLU A 62 22.67 20.89 0.83
CA GLU A 62 23.45 21.59 1.85
C GLU A 62 24.31 20.62 2.69
N MET A 63 23.79 19.46 3.07
CA MET A 63 24.54 18.43 3.80
C MET A 63 25.62 17.76 2.93
N ALA A 64 25.37 17.54 1.64
CA ALA A 64 26.37 17.06 0.69
C ALA A 64 27.46 18.12 0.47
N GLY A 65 27.10 19.39 0.31
CA GLY A 65 28.05 20.51 0.20
C GLY A 65 28.92 20.72 1.44
N ARG A 66 28.42 20.32 2.63
CA ARG A 66 29.17 20.34 3.90
C ARG A 66 29.87 19.02 4.24
N GLY A 67 29.81 18.01 3.37
CA GLY A 67 30.46 16.71 3.60
C GLY A 67 29.84 15.85 4.72
N VAL A 68 28.62 16.17 5.16
CA VAL A 68 27.88 15.45 6.21
C VAL A 68 27.24 14.17 5.65
N VAL A 69 26.89 14.17 4.36
CA VAL A 69 26.46 12.97 3.62
C VAL A 69 27.60 12.50 2.73
N ARG A 70 27.90 11.19 2.75
CA ARG A 70 28.94 10.57 1.91
C ARG A 70 28.55 10.64 0.43
N SER A 71 29.57 10.68 -0.44
CA SER A 71 29.39 10.53 -1.89
C SER A 71 28.58 9.28 -2.21
N ILE A 72 27.58 9.41 -3.08
CA ILE A 72 26.81 8.28 -3.61
C ILE A 72 27.79 7.26 -4.19
N THR A 73 27.70 6.02 -3.76
CA THR A 73 28.55 4.93 -4.25
C THR A 73 27.89 4.23 -5.43
N ALA A 74 28.68 3.51 -6.25
CA ALA A 74 28.11 2.65 -7.30
C ALA A 74 27.12 1.61 -6.74
N SER A 75 27.38 1.11 -5.53
CA SER A 75 26.49 0.19 -4.80
C SER A 75 25.14 0.82 -4.45
N ASP A 76 25.12 2.11 -4.09
CA ASP A 76 23.87 2.83 -3.83
C ASP A 76 23.05 3.00 -5.10
N ILE A 77 23.69 3.26 -6.24
CA ILE A 77 23.05 3.37 -7.56
C ILE A 77 22.44 2.01 -7.97
N GLU A 78 23.19 0.92 -7.84
CA GLU A 78 22.70 -0.43 -8.15
C GLU A 78 21.51 -0.83 -7.25
N ARG A 79 21.58 -0.50 -5.96
CA ARG A 79 20.49 -0.76 -5.01
C ARG A 79 19.23 0.03 -5.39
N ALA A 80 19.36 1.30 -5.73
CA ALA A 80 18.24 2.14 -6.18
C ALA A 80 17.61 1.58 -7.47
N ALA A 81 18.44 1.21 -8.46
CA ALA A 81 17.96 0.62 -9.71
C ALA A 81 17.23 -0.71 -9.50
N ASN A 82 17.70 -1.54 -8.56
CA ASN A 82 17.04 -2.80 -8.22
C ASN A 82 15.67 -2.58 -7.54
N LEU A 83 15.56 -1.59 -6.67
CA LEU A 83 14.29 -1.21 -6.03
C LEU A 83 13.29 -0.64 -7.05
N GLU A 84 13.76 0.24 -7.94
CA GLU A 84 12.96 0.79 -9.03
C GLU A 84 12.47 -0.33 -9.96
N ALA A 85 13.34 -1.26 -10.37
CA ALA A 85 12.95 -2.38 -11.20
C ALA A 85 11.93 -3.29 -10.50
N ALA A 86 12.05 -3.49 -9.19
CA ALA A 86 11.09 -4.27 -8.41
C ALA A 86 9.72 -3.57 -8.30
N LEU A 87 9.71 -2.26 -8.12
CA LEU A 87 8.49 -1.44 -8.14
C LEU A 87 7.83 -1.50 -9.53
N ASN A 88 8.59 -1.24 -10.59
CA ASN A 88 8.08 -1.21 -11.97
C ASN A 88 7.48 -2.55 -12.39
N ARG A 89 8.08 -3.70 -12.01
CA ARG A 89 7.49 -5.02 -12.25
C ARG A 89 6.11 -5.16 -11.61
N ARG A 90 5.94 -4.69 -10.37
CA ARG A 90 4.64 -4.75 -9.67
C ARG A 90 3.61 -3.81 -10.27
N LEU A 91 4.03 -2.59 -10.65
CA LEU A 91 3.14 -1.64 -11.32
C LEU A 91 2.69 -2.16 -12.69
N ALA A 92 3.57 -2.82 -13.45
CA ALA A 92 3.21 -3.46 -14.70
C ALA A 92 2.14 -4.56 -14.52
N ILE A 93 2.27 -5.41 -13.49
CA ILE A 93 1.24 -6.40 -13.15
C ILE A 93 -0.11 -5.73 -12.85
N LEU A 94 -0.10 -4.59 -12.13
CA LEU A 94 -1.33 -3.84 -11.85
C LEU A 94 -1.91 -3.17 -13.09
N ASP A 95 -1.07 -2.71 -14.01
CA ASP A 95 -1.50 -2.15 -15.30
C ASP A 95 -2.22 -3.21 -16.14
N ASP A 96 -1.72 -4.45 -16.16
CA ASP A 96 -2.35 -5.59 -16.85
C ASP A 96 -3.71 -5.96 -16.22
N CYS A 97 -3.91 -5.70 -14.93
CA CYS A 97 -5.20 -5.90 -14.25
C CYS A 97 -6.23 -4.80 -14.56
N GLY A 98 -5.78 -3.67 -15.13
CA GLY A 98 -6.63 -2.55 -15.52
C GLY A 98 -6.58 -1.34 -14.58
N ARG A 99 -6.97 -0.18 -15.13
CA ARG A 99 -6.85 1.13 -14.48
C ARG A 99 -7.55 1.23 -13.13
N ASP A 100 -8.75 0.66 -13.01
CA ASP A 100 -9.54 0.75 -11.78
C ASP A 100 -8.94 -0.11 -10.66
N VAL A 101 -8.39 -1.29 -11.01
CA VAL A 101 -7.63 -2.13 -10.09
C VAL A 101 -6.39 -1.41 -9.59
N ARG A 102 -5.59 -0.86 -10.51
CA ARG A 102 -4.41 -0.07 -10.16
C ARG A 102 -4.75 1.07 -9.21
N LYS A 103 -5.75 1.90 -9.55
CA LYS A 103 -6.19 3.01 -8.69
C LYS A 103 -6.65 2.55 -7.32
N ALA A 104 -7.39 1.45 -7.25
CA ALA A 104 -7.86 0.91 -5.98
C ALA A 104 -6.70 0.47 -5.08
N VAL A 105 -5.73 -0.27 -5.64
CA VAL A 105 -4.51 -0.70 -4.94
C VAL A 105 -3.66 0.51 -4.51
N GLU A 106 -3.42 1.46 -5.40
CA GLU A 106 -2.65 2.68 -5.08
C GLU A 106 -3.34 3.49 -3.96
N SER A 107 -4.66 3.66 -4.02
CA SER A 107 -5.41 4.38 -2.97
C SER A 107 -5.38 3.67 -1.62
N LEU A 108 -5.29 2.34 -1.62
CA LEU A 108 -5.26 1.53 -0.40
C LEU A 108 -3.85 1.41 0.19
N CYS A 109 -2.82 1.37 -0.67
CA CYS A 109 -1.47 0.96 -0.28
C CYS A 109 -0.39 2.01 -0.48
N ILE A 110 -0.62 3.09 -1.24
CA ILE A 110 0.44 4.04 -1.62
C ILE A 110 0.12 5.48 -1.24
N ASP A 111 -1.17 5.84 -1.20
CA ASP A 111 -1.63 7.22 -0.97
C ASP A 111 -0.96 7.90 0.24
N HIS A 112 -0.79 9.23 0.16
CA HIS A 112 -0.05 10.05 1.12
C HIS A 112 -0.57 9.94 2.57
N HIS A 113 -1.80 9.49 2.74
CA HIS A 113 -2.42 9.24 4.04
C HIS A 113 -2.45 7.75 4.39
N PHE A 114 -1.37 6.99 4.16
CA PHE A 114 -1.32 5.54 4.38
C PHE A 114 -1.80 5.07 5.77
N GLU A 115 -1.65 5.90 6.81
CA GLU A 115 -2.16 5.65 8.18
C GLU A 115 -3.71 5.67 8.24
N PHE A 116 -4.33 6.63 7.54
CA PHE A 116 -5.78 6.82 7.51
C PHE A 116 -6.46 6.09 6.36
N GLY A 117 -5.72 5.80 5.30
CA GLY A 117 -6.26 5.23 4.08
C GLY A 117 -7.31 6.12 3.42
N PRO A 118 -7.97 5.58 2.39
CA PRO A 118 -8.95 6.32 1.64
C PRO A 118 -10.32 6.29 2.34
N LEU A 119 -11.10 7.38 2.21
CA LEU A 119 -12.42 7.51 2.85
C LEU A 119 -13.40 6.38 2.54
N TRP A 120 -13.26 5.72 1.38
CA TRP A 120 -14.11 4.59 1.00
C TRP A 120 -13.87 3.37 1.92
N LEU A 121 -12.66 3.19 2.45
CA LEU A 121 -12.34 2.12 3.40
C LEU A 121 -13.06 2.35 4.72
N ASP A 122 -13.03 3.58 5.24
CA ASP A 122 -13.73 3.93 6.49
C ASP A 122 -15.24 3.69 6.40
N ARG A 123 -15.85 4.04 5.26
CA ARG A 123 -17.26 3.77 4.99
C ARG A 123 -17.57 2.27 5.03
N LEU A 124 -16.72 1.42 4.45
CA LEU A 124 -16.90 -0.03 4.51
C LEU A 124 -16.75 -0.59 5.92
N ILE A 125 -15.72 -0.17 6.64
CA ILE A 125 -15.49 -0.59 8.02
C ILE A 125 -16.68 -0.19 8.88
N GLN A 126 -17.17 1.04 8.72
CA GLN A 126 -18.33 1.53 9.47
C GLN A 126 -19.62 0.78 9.12
N ALA A 127 -19.89 0.54 7.84
CA ALA A 127 -21.05 -0.26 7.41
C ALA A 127 -21.01 -1.66 8.02
N ARG A 128 -19.84 -2.31 8.03
CA ARG A 128 -19.64 -3.63 8.65
C ARG A 128 -19.84 -3.59 10.17
N ARG A 129 -19.35 -2.55 10.88
CA ARG A 129 -19.61 -2.32 12.33
C ARG A 129 -21.09 -2.21 12.64
N GLN A 130 -21.83 -1.52 11.78
CA GLN A 130 -23.25 -1.27 11.98
C GLN A 130 -24.14 -2.39 11.42
N LYS A 131 -23.56 -3.44 10.81
CA LYS A 131 -24.29 -4.45 10.03
C LYS A 131 -25.23 -3.81 8.97
N ALA A 132 -24.81 -2.67 8.43
CA ALA A 132 -25.53 -1.93 7.40
C ALA A 132 -25.09 -2.35 5.99
N ALA A 133 -25.90 -2.02 4.98
CA ALA A 133 -25.54 -2.24 3.59
C ALA A 133 -24.29 -1.39 3.23
N PRO A 134 -23.23 -1.99 2.64
CA PRO A 134 -22.06 -1.25 2.21
C PRO A 134 -22.39 -0.38 0.98
N ASP A 135 -21.71 0.76 0.89
CA ASP A 135 -21.73 1.59 -0.32
C ASP A 135 -21.19 0.80 -1.53
N ALA A 136 -21.94 0.82 -2.63
CA ALA A 136 -21.62 0.02 -3.82
C ALA A 136 -20.31 0.44 -4.48
N GLU A 137 -19.98 1.74 -4.45
CA GLU A 137 -18.71 2.24 -4.97
C GLU A 137 -17.55 1.76 -4.12
N ALA A 138 -17.65 1.87 -2.79
CA ALA A 138 -16.63 1.37 -1.90
C ALA A 138 -16.45 -0.16 -2.04
N LEU A 139 -17.53 -0.91 -2.22
CA LEU A 139 -17.47 -2.35 -2.45
C LEU A 139 -16.69 -2.70 -3.73
N ARG A 140 -16.99 -2.03 -4.85
CA ARG A 140 -16.24 -2.20 -6.10
C ARG A 140 -14.76 -1.89 -5.94
N ARG A 141 -14.41 -0.88 -5.15
CA ARG A 141 -13.01 -0.52 -4.89
C ARG A 141 -12.28 -1.57 -4.08
N ILE A 142 -12.89 -2.13 -3.04
CA ILE A 142 -12.21 -3.18 -2.26
C ILE A 142 -12.07 -4.47 -3.08
N GLU A 143 -13.07 -4.82 -3.90
CA GLU A 143 -12.98 -5.98 -4.81
C GLU A 143 -11.86 -5.80 -5.83
N ALA A 144 -11.76 -4.62 -6.45
CA ALA A 144 -10.69 -4.28 -7.37
C ALA A 144 -9.32 -4.30 -6.67
N ALA A 145 -9.22 -3.77 -5.46
CA ALA A 145 -7.98 -3.81 -4.67
C ALA A 145 -7.57 -5.25 -4.34
N VAL A 146 -8.51 -6.11 -3.93
CA VAL A 146 -8.25 -7.53 -3.63
C VAL A 146 -7.76 -8.27 -4.88
N LEU A 147 -8.38 -8.02 -6.03
CA LEU A 147 -7.96 -8.60 -7.31
C LEU A 147 -6.50 -8.22 -7.64
N GLY A 148 -6.17 -6.93 -7.54
CA GLY A 148 -4.82 -6.44 -7.79
C GLY A 148 -3.80 -6.98 -6.80
N LEU A 149 -4.13 -7.02 -5.51
CA LEU A 149 -3.25 -7.58 -4.48
C LEU A 149 -3.02 -9.08 -4.69
N ALA A 150 -4.03 -9.83 -5.15
CA ALA A 150 -3.89 -11.25 -5.46
C ALA A 150 -2.93 -11.50 -6.63
N ALA A 151 -2.89 -10.59 -7.62
CA ALA A 151 -1.92 -10.66 -8.72
C ALA A 151 -0.47 -10.37 -8.26
N LEU A 152 -0.29 -9.68 -7.12
CA LEU A 152 1.01 -9.36 -6.53
C LEU A 152 1.56 -10.43 -5.56
N THR A 153 0.79 -11.50 -5.34
CA THR A 153 1.10 -12.64 -4.44
C THR A 153 1.39 -13.92 -5.21
#